data_AF-A0A951I0D1-F1
#
_entry.id   AF-A0A951I0D1-F1
#
_cell.length_a   1.000
_cell.length_b   1.000
_cell.length_c   1.000
_cell.angle_alpha   90.00
_cell.angle_beta   90.00
_cell.angle_gamma   90.00
#
_symmetry.space_group_name_H-M   'P 1'
#
loop_
_entity.id
_entity.type
_entity.pdbx_description
1 polymer ?
#
loop_
_entity_poly.entity_id
_entity_poly.type
_entity_poly.pdbx_seq_one_letter_code
_entity_poly.pdbx_strand_id
1 'polypeptide(L)'
;MNTHNPIFHVLAALLRVALVVGLFAGVWSVYRQLPETPEAARPEAPQETSLSIVLREAAGEPRASLSIPFELYPIDIAAAQNEFFSEPRPGKRLDDFLAERMGERAPVEGRLDENGQATMKVKSGPWWIHATLPGELNIEWRLRVNVSGQRQTVELTPDNAYTRSKSF
;
A
#
# COMPACT_ATOMS: atom_id res chain seq x y z
N MET A 1 -66.98 31.84 -6.85
CA MET A 1 -66.10 32.43 -7.90
C MET A 1 -64.67 32.13 -7.51
N ASN A 2 -64.08 31.08 -8.07
CA ASN A 2 -62.70 30.68 -7.76
C ASN A 2 -61.76 31.44 -8.71
N THR A 3 -61.11 32.48 -8.18
CA THR A 3 -60.05 33.23 -8.84
C THR A 3 -58.86 32.32 -9.08
N HIS A 4 -58.83 31.68 -10.25
CA HIS A 4 -57.67 30.96 -10.76
C HIS A 4 -56.59 32.01 -11.07
N ASN A 5 -55.66 32.18 -10.13
CA ASN A 5 -54.63 33.20 -10.24
C ASN A 5 -53.50 32.63 -11.11
N PRO A 6 -53.38 33.04 -12.39
CA PRO A 6 -52.52 32.39 -13.39
C PRO A 6 -51.04 32.43 -13.00
N ILE A 7 -50.67 33.37 -12.14
CA ILE A 7 -49.34 33.54 -11.57
C ILE A 7 -48.90 32.31 -10.78
N PHE A 8 -49.81 31.67 -10.02
CA PHE A 8 -49.49 30.46 -9.26
C PHE A 8 -49.22 29.26 -10.16
N HIS A 9 -49.95 29.15 -11.28
CA HIS A 9 -49.73 28.08 -12.25
C HIS A 9 -48.41 28.27 -13.01
N VAL A 10 -48.05 29.51 -13.36
CA VAL A 10 -46.75 29.82 -13.99
C VAL A 10 -45.59 29.56 -13.03
N LEU A 11 -45.71 29.98 -11.77
CA LEU A 11 -44.68 29.74 -10.76
C LEU A 11 -44.49 28.24 -10.48
N ALA A 12 -45.60 27.49 -10.37
CA ALA A 12 -45.55 26.04 -10.19
C ALA A 12 -44.93 25.32 -11.39
N ALA A 13 -45.19 25.78 -12.62
CA ALA A 13 -44.56 25.24 -13.83
C ALA A 13 -43.05 25.51 -13.84
N LEU A 14 -42.63 26.73 -13.51
CA LEU A 14 -41.20 27.10 -13.39
C LEU A 14 -40.48 26.24 -12.34
N LEU A 15 -41.10 26.03 -11.17
CA LEU A 15 -40.51 25.20 -10.12
C LEU A 15 -40.30 23.75 -10.56
N ARG A 16 -41.27 23.18 -11.28
CA ARG A 16 -41.18 21.81 -11.82
C ARG A 16 -40.04 21.69 -12.83
N VAL A 17 -39.91 22.66 -13.73
CA VAL A 17 -38.83 22.67 -14.73
C VAL A 17 -37.47 22.83 -14.04
N ALA A 18 -37.35 23.74 -13.07
CA ALA A 18 -36.12 23.94 -12.30
C ALA A 18 -35.69 22.66 -11.55
N LEU A 19 -36.65 21.93 -10.97
CA LEU A 19 -36.38 20.68 -10.25
C LEU A 19 -35.88 19.58 -11.20
N VAL A 20 -36.48 19.45 -12.38
CA VAL A 20 -36.03 18.50 -13.40
C VAL A 20 -34.62 18.86 -13.89
N VAL A 21 -34.38 20.14 -14.23
CA VAL A 21 -33.06 20.61 -14.67
C VAL A 21 -31.99 20.39 -13.58
N GLY A 22 -32.32 20.63 -12.30
CA GLY A 22 -31.43 20.38 -11.18
C GLY A 22 -31.05 18.90 -11.02
N LEU A 23 -32.01 17.99 -11.19
CA LEU A 23 -31.77 16.54 -11.19
C LEU A 23 -30.83 16.14 -12.33
N PHE A 24 -31.08 16.63 -13.55
CA PHE A 24 -30.23 16.37 -14.71
C PHE A 24 -28.82 16.93 -14.52
N ALA A 25 -28.68 18.15 -13.99
CA ALA A 25 -27.38 18.77 -13.71
C ALA A 25 -26.60 18.01 -12.62
N GLY A 26 -27.29 17.52 -11.59
CA GLY A 26 -26.70 16.69 -10.55
C GLY A 26 -26.15 15.37 -11.11
N VAL A 27 -26.95 14.65 -11.90
CA VAL A 27 -26.52 13.41 -12.56
C VAL A 27 -25.39 13.68 -13.54
N TRP A 28 -25.47 14.75 -14.34
CA TRP A 28 -24.42 15.14 -15.28
C TRP A 28 -23.12 15.54 -14.56
N SER A 29 -23.20 16.24 -13.43
CA SER A 29 -22.05 16.60 -12.61
C SER A 29 -21.35 15.37 -12.06
N VAL A 30 -22.10 14.37 -11.59
CA VAL A 30 -21.54 13.08 -11.17
C VAL A 30 -20.86 12.40 -12.36
N TYR A 31 -21.51 12.31 -13.52
CA TYR A 31 -20.91 11.73 -14.73
C TYR A 31 -19.65 12.47 -15.21
N ARG A 32 -19.61 13.80 -15.06
CA ARG A 32 -18.43 14.62 -15.42
C ARG A 32 -17.33 14.58 -14.36
N GLN A 33 -17.65 14.15 -13.14
CA GLN A 33 -16.70 13.90 -12.06
C GLN A 33 -16.21 12.45 -12.04
N LEU A 34 -16.77 11.55 -12.86
CA LEU A 34 -16.06 10.32 -13.18
C LEU A 34 -14.82 10.73 -14.00
N PRO A 35 -13.60 10.51 -13.47
CA PRO A 35 -12.38 10.77 -14.25
C PRO A 35 -12.50 10.00 -15.57
N GLU A 36 -12.39 10.71 -16.67
CA GLU A 36 -12.44 10.15 -18.02
C GLU A 36 -11.31 9.16 -18.19
N THR A 37 -11.62 7.87 -18.04
CA THR A 37 -10.70 6.77 -18.34
C THR A 37 -9.50 6.77 -17.37
N PRO A 38 -9.03 5.62 -16.88
CA PRO A 38 -7.64 5.56 -16.47
C PRO A 38 -6.86 5.93 -17.73
N GLU A 39 -6.36 7.17 -17.80
CA GLU A 39 -5.25 7.52 -18.66
C GLU A 39 -4.33 6.33 -18.57
N ALA A 40 -4.24 5.56 -19.66
CA ALA A 40 -3.45 4.36 -19.73
C ALA A 40 -2.07 4.86 -19.36
N ALA A 41 -1.71 4.67 -18.09
CA ALA A 41 -0.58 5.33 -17.48
C ALA A 41 0.54 4.97 -18.41
N ARG A 42 0.99 5.98 -19.16
CA ARG A 42 2.18 5.89 -19.99
C ARG A 42 3.15 5.14 -19.08
N PRO A 43 3.64 3.93 -19.44
CA PRO A 43 4.46 3.17 -18.53
C PRO A 43 5.66 4.07 -18.25
N GLU A 44 5.59 4.80 -17.14
CA GLU A 44 6.68 5.62 -16.68
C GLU A 44 7.80 4.62 -16.56
N ALA A 45 8.87 4.86 -17.32
CA ALA A 45 10.06 4.03 -17.28
C ALA A 45 10.30 3.70 -15.80
N PRO A 46 10.42 2.41 -15.43
CA PRO A 46 10.28 1.96 -14.05
C PRO A 46 11.10 2.89 -13.15
N GLN A 47 10.41 3.77 -12.42
CA GLN A 47 11.09 4.77 -11.61
C GLN A 47 11.77 4.00 -10.48
N GLU A 48 13.08 3.81 -10.62
CA GLU A 48 13.92 3.21 -9.61
C GLU A 48 14.01 4.20 -8.44
N THR A 49 13.39 3.82 -7.32
CA THR A 49 13.46 4.55 -6.07
C THR A 49 14.66 4.06 -5.28
N SER A 50 15.43 4.99 -4.73
CA SER A 50 16.49 4.68 -3.78
C SER A 50 15.88 4.41 -2.40
N LEU A 51 15.73 3.14 -2.05
CA LEU A 51 15.22 2.68 -0.76
C LEU A 51 16.39 2.55 0.23
N SER A 52 16.35 3.32 1.31
CA SER A 52 17.28 3.25 2.42
C SER A 52 16.64 2.52 3.59
N ILE A 53 17.21 1.41 4.04
CA ILE A 53 16.75 0.67 5.21
C ILE A 53 17.72 0.99 6.34
N VAL A 54 17.19 1.43 7.49
CA VAL A 54 18.00 1.85 8.64
C VAL A 54 17.51 1.12 9.88
N LEU A 55 18.40 0.39 10.54
CA LEU A 55 18.16 -0.18 11.85
C LEU A 55 18.32 0.92 12.91
N ARG A 56 17.26 1.17 13.67
CA ARG A 56 17.26 2.08 14.82
C ARG A 56 17.05 1.25 16.09
N GLU A 57 18.06 1.23 16.94
CA GLU A 57 18.02 0.49 18.21
C GLU A 57 17.17 1.22 19.26
N ALA A 58 16.63 0.46 20.21
CA ALA A 58 16.05 1.02 21.42
C ALA A 58 17.18 1.59 22.29
N ALA A 59 16.94 2.77 22.89
CA ALA A 59 17.94 3.44 23.72
C ALA A 59 18.46 2.52 24.83
N GLY A 60 19.74 2.11 24.75
CA GLY A 60 20.42 1.33 25.78
C GLY A 60 20.99 -0.02 25.33
N GLU A 61 20.70 -0.49 24.12
CA GLU A 61 21.29 -1.72 23.59
C GLU A 61 22.60 -1.42 22.83
N PRO A 62 23.65 -2.25 22.96
CA PRO A 62 24.90 -2.07 22.24
C PRO A 62 24.70 -2.29 20.75
N ARG A 63 25.32 -1.42 19.95
CA ARG A 63 25.26 -1.48 18.48
C ARG A 63 25.72 -2.84 17.99
N ALA A 64 24.80 -3.69 17.57
CA ALA A 64 25.19 -4.99 17.03
C ALA A 64 25.89 -4.71 15.69
N SER A 65 27.22 -4.82 15.66
CA SER A 65 28.04 -4.64 14.44
C SER A 65 27.86 -5.80 13.44
N LEU A 66 26.66 -6.37 13.38
CA LEU A 66 26.34 -7.52 12.55
C LEU A 66 25.79 -7.05 11.21
N SER A 67 26.35 -7.61 10.15
CA SER A 67 25.73 -7.53 8.83
C SER A 67 24.44 -8.35 8.85
N ILE A 68 23.30 -7.68 8.82
CA ILE A 68 21.98 -8.31 8.92
C ILE A 68 21.43 -8.52 7.51
N PRO A 69 21.15 -9.77 7.09
CA PRO A 69 20.46 -10.02 5.84
C PRO A 69 19.00 -9.57 5.92
N PHE A 70 18.51 -9.00 4.83
CA PHE A 70 17.10 -8.72 4.62
C PHE A 70 16.69 -9.12 3.21
N GLU A 71 15.41 -9.43 3.07
CA GLU A 71 14.77 -9.84 1.84
C GLU A 71 13.61 -8.90 1.52
N LEU A 72 13.59 -8.40 0.29
CA LEU A 72 12.54 -7.54 -0.24
C LEU A 72 11.74 -8.30 -1.29
N TYR A 73 10.45 -8.47 -1.01
CA TYR A 73 9.53 -9.13 -1.92
C TYR A 73 8.67 -8.07 -2.64
N PRO A 74 8.63 -8.06 -3.98
CA PRO A 74 7.77 -7.15 -4.75
C PRO A 74 6.33 -7.68 -4.76
N ILE A 75 5.71 -7.77 -3.59
CA ILE A 75 4.36 -8.28 -3.40
C ILE A 75 3.54 -7.33 -2.54
N ASP A 76 2.30 -7.11 -2.96
CA ASP A 76 1.29 -6.52 -2.10
C ASP A 76 0.59 -7.64 -1.33
N ILE A 77 0.99 -7.84 -0.08
CA ILE A 77 0.39 -8.88 0.78
C ILE A 77 -1.10 -8.62 1.01
N ALA A 78 -1.55 -7.36 1.06
CA ALA A 78 -2.97 -7.08 1.27
C ALA A 78 -3.80 -7.46 0.03
N ALA A 79 -3.28 -7.18 -1.17
CA ALA A 79 -3.92 -7.63 -2.40
C ALA A 79 -3.92 -9.16 -2.52
N ALA A 80 -2.80 -9.81 -2.15
CA ALA A 80 -2.70 -11.27 -2.15
C ALA A 80 -3.66 -11.91 -1.14
N GLN A 81 -3.78 -11.36 0.06
CA GLN A 81 -4.76 -11.82 1.06
C GLN A 81 -6.19 -11.67 0.54
N ASN A 82 -6.54 -10.50 -0.02
CA ASN A 82 -7.86 -10.28 -0.58
C ASN A 82 -8.18 -11.28 -1.70
N GLU A 83 -7.22 -11.58 -2.58
CA GLU A 83 -7.38 -12.60 -3.62
C GLU A 83 -7.60 -13.99 -3.01
N PHE A 84 -6.79 -14.36 -2.02
CA PHE A 84 -6.89 -15.65 -1.34
C PHE A 84 -8.25 -15.86 -0.67
N PHE A 85 -8.82 -14.81 -0.05
CA PHE A 85 -10.14 -14.89 0.59
C PHE A 85 -11.30 -14.77 -0.41
N SER A 86 -11.07 -14.22 -1.60
CA SER A 86 -12.11 -14.05 -2.62
C SER A 86 -12.39 -15.34 -3.41
N GLU A 87 -11.44 -16.26 -3.47
CA GLU A 87 -11.56 -17.52 -4.21
C GLU A 87 -11.60 -18.73 -3.28
N PRO A 88 -12.54 -19.68 -3.45
CA PRO A 88 -12.55 -20.91 -2.68
C PRO A 88 -11.36 -21.80 -3.06
N ARG A 89 -10.40 -21.93 -2.14
CA ARG A 89 -9.19 -22.75 -2.32
C ARG A 89 -9.15 -23.85 -1.25
N PRO A 90 -9.80 -25.01 -1.48
CA PRO A 90 -9.88 -26.06 -0.48
C PRO A 90 -8.49 -26.59 -0.14
N GLY A 91 -8.14 -26.56 1.16
CA GLY A 91 -6.91 -27.15 1.70
C GLY A 91 -5.63 -26.34 1.49
N LYS A 92 -5.68 -25.17 0.84
CA LYS A 92 -4.50 -24.31 0.67
C LYS A 92 -4.39 -23.34 1.83
N ARG A 93 -3.22 -23.22 2.48
CA ARG A 93 -3.01 -22.18 3.50
C ARG A 93 -2.62 -20.86 2.84
N LEU A 94 -2.88 -19.75 3.52
CA LEU A 94 -2.44 -18.43 3.07
C LEU A 94 -0.91 -18.40 2.87
N ASP A 95 -0.18 -19.03 3.78
CA ASP A 95 1.29 -19.11 3.72
C ASP A 95 1.76 -19.80 2.42
N ASP A 96 1.13 -20.91 2.03
CA ASP A 96 1.45 -21.63 0.78
C ASP A 96 1.13 -20.78 -0.45
N PHE A 97 0.02 -20.03 -0.40
CA PHE A 97 -0.36 -19.12 -1.48
C PHE A 97 0.60 -17.94 -1.61
N LEU A 98 1.02 -17.34 -0.49
CA LEU A 98 2.02 -16.29 -0.49
C LEU A 98 3.37 -16.83 -0.97
N ALA A 99 3.78 -18.03 -0.53
CA ALA A 99 5.02 -18.67 -0.97
C ALA A 99 5.04 -18.92 -2.49
N GLU A 100 3.92 -19.34 -3.09
CA GLU A 100 3.80 -19.49 -4.54
C GLU A 100 3.86 -18.14 -5.26
N ARG A 101 3.16 -17.12 -4.74
CA ARG A 101 3.21 -15.76 -5.30
C ARG A 101 4.59 -15.10 -5.17
N MET A 102 5.35 -15.45 -4.14
CA MET A 102 6.73 -15.03 -3.94
C MET A 102 7.70 -15.86 -4.78
N GLY A 103 7.46 -17.16 -4.98
CA GLY A 103 8.31 -18.03 -5.81
C GLY A 103 8.37 -17.62 -7.29
N GLU A 104 7.30 -17.01 -7.81
CA GLU A 104 7.30 -16.39 -9.15
C GLU A 104 8.09 -15.07 -9.22
N ARG A 105 8.45 -14.47 -8.09
CA ARG A 105 9.09 -13.14 -7.99
C ARG A 105 10.31 -13.21 -7.07
N ALA A 106 11.48 -13.45 -7.66
CA ALA A 106 12.73 -13.55 -6.91
C ALA A 106 12.90 -12.37 -5.91
N PRO A 107 13.16 -12.65 -4.63
CA PRO A 107 13.39 -11.61 -3.64
C PRO A 107 14.63 -10.80 -4.01
N VAL A 108 14.60 -9.51 -3.69
CA VAL A 108 15.79 -8.67 -3.71
C VAL A 108 16.46 -8.83 -2.35
N GLU A 109 17.56 -9.56 -2.33
CA GLU A 109 18.37 -9.73 -1.13
C GLU A 109 19.26 -8.50 -0.90
N GLY A 110 19.40 -8.10 0.35
CA GLY A 110 20.33 -7.06 0.77
C GLY A 110 20.90 -7.34 2.13
N ARG A 111 21.94 -6.59 2.50
CA ARG A 111 22.55 -6.67 3.83
C ARG A 111 22.71 -5.27 4.40
N LEU A 112 22.36 -5.12 5.67
CA LEU A 112 22.72 -3.93 6.44
C LEU A 112 24.24 -3.92 6.65
N ASP A 113 24.83 -2.74 6.54
CA ASP A 113 26.24 -2.48 6.82
C ASP A 113 26.50 -2.43 8.33
N GLU A 114 27.76 -2.20 8.72
CA GLU A 114 28.17 -2.09 10.13
C GLU A 114 27.49 -0.93 10.87
N ASN A 115 26.89 0.03 10.15
CA ASN A 115 26.12 1.14 10.71
C ASN A 115 24.63 0.81 10.85
N GLY A 116 24.21 -0.40 10.47
CA GLY A 116 22.82 -0.83 10.41
C GLY A 116 22.07 -0.23 9.23
N GLN A 117 22.74 0.16 8.15
CA GLN A 117 22.16 0.83 7.00
C GLN A 117 22.33 0.03 5.72
N ALA A 118 21.33 0.07 4.85
CA ALA A 118 21.47 -0.37 3.46
C ALA A 118 20.78 0.63 2.56
N THR A 119 21.32 0.78 1.35
CA THR A 119 20.65 1.56 0.30
C THR A 119 20.62 0.72 -0.96
N MET A 120 19.46 0.60 -1.57
CA MET A 120 19.30 -0.12 -2.84
C MET A 120 18.28 0.54 -3.75
N LYS A 121 18.42 0.29 -5.05
CA LYS A 121 17.46 0.74 -6.05
C LYS A 121 16.41 -0.33 -6.25
N VAL A 122 15.16 0.01 -5.99
CA VAL A 122 14.01 -0.87 -6.21
C VAL A 122 12.98 -0.15 -7.07
N LYS A 123 12.14 -0.91 -7.77
CA LYS A 123 11.05 -0.31 -8.54
C LYS A 123 10.05 0.34 -7.58
N SER A 124 9.48 1.48 -7.96
CA SER A 124 8.31 2.02 -7.25
C SER A 124 7.18 0.99 -7.21
N GLY A 125 6.48 0.90 -6.08
CA GLY A 125 5.36 -0.01 -5.88
C GLY A 125 5.28 -0.60 -4.47
N PRO A 126 4.34 -1.53 -4.23
CA PRO A 126 4.22 -2.22 -2.96
C PRO A 126 5.32 -3.27 -2.80
N TRP A 127 6.00 -3.20 -1.65
CA TRP A 127 7.04 -4.12 -1.22
C TRP A 127 6.74 -4.68 0.17
N TRP A 128 7.23 -5.87 0.41
CA TRP A 128 7.27 -6.49 1.71
C TRP A 128 8.71 -6.72 2.13
N ILE A 129 9.08 -6.21 3.31
CA ILE A 129 10.40 -6.38 3.90
C ILE A 129 10.34 -7.49 4.93
N HIS A 130 11.21 -8.47 4.77
CA HIS A 130 11.54 -9.47 5.77
C HIS A 130 12.98 -9.27 6.22
N ALA A 131 13.20 -9.12 7.52
CA ALA A 131 14.54 -9.00 8.09
C ALA A 131 14.58 -9.74 9.43
N THR A 132 15.71 -10.38 9.73
CA THR A 132 15.89 -11.10 11.00
C THR A 132 17.22 -10.69 11.61
N LEU A 133 17.17 -10.08 12.80
CA LEU A 133 18.34 -9.79 13.61
C LEU A 133 18.53 -10.92 14.63
N PRO A 134 19.58 -11.75 14.47
CA PRO A 134 19.95 -12.73 15.49
C PRO A 134 20.63 -12.03 16.67
N GLY A 135 20.25 -12.41 17.89
CA GLY A 135 20.80 -11.85 19.14
C GLY A 135 20.37 -12.65 20.35
N GLU A 136 20.48 -12.07 21.55
CA GLU A 136 19.88 -12.66 22.76
C GLU A 136 18.35 -12.78 22.61
N LEU A 137 17.76 -11.80 21.91
CA LEU A 137 16.42 -11.86 21.34
C LEU A 137 16.55 -11.85 19.82
N ASN A 138 16.08 -12.90 19.16
CA ASN A 138 15.81 -12.93 17.73
C ASN A 138 14.65 -11.98 17.44
N ILE A 139 14.95 -10.91 16.71
CA ILE A 139 13.97 -9.90 16.29
C ILE A 139 13.68 -10.13 14.81
N GLU A 140 12.41 -10.28 14.48
CA GLU A 140 11.94 -10.44 13.10
C GLU A 140 11.07 -9.26 12.69
N TRP A 141 11.36 -8.66 11.54
CA TRP A 141 10.55 -7.62 10.92
C TRP A 141 9.78 -8.17 9.73
N ARG A 142 8.52 -7.76 9.64
CA ARG A 142 7.57 -8.12 8.57
C ARG A 142 6.75 -6.89 8.20
N LEU A 143 7.30 -6.05 7.33
CA LEU A 143 6.77 -4.71 7.07
C LEU A 143 6.29 -4.55 5.63
N ARG A 144 5.08 -4.02 5.47
CA ARG A 144 4.59 -3.53 4.18
C ARG A 144 5.11 -2.11 3.95
N VAL A 145 5.73 -1.88 2.81
CA VAL A 145 6.24 -0.59 2.40
C VAL A 145 5.71 -0.28 1.00
N ASN A 146 5.08 0.88 0.84
CA ASN A 146 4.79 1.39 -0.50
C ASN A 146 5.95 2.29 -0.91
N VAL A 147 6.79 1.80 -1.82
CA VAL A 147 7.97 2.51 -2.30
C VAL A 147 7.55 3.49 -3.39
N SER A 148 7.83 4.77 -3.18
CA SER A 148 7.46 5.82 -4.13
C SER A 148 8.46 6.99 -4.12
N GLY A 149 8.49 7.75 -5.21
CA GLY A 149 9.37 8.91 -5.36
C GLY A 149 10.83 8.52 -5.64
N GLN A 150 11.74 9.48 -5.43
CA GLN A 150 13.17 9.31 -5.76
C GLN A 150 13.98 8.66 -4.63
N ARG A 151 13.61 8.94 -3.37
CA ARG A 151 14.30 8.41 -2.18
C ARG A 151 13.30 8.18 -1.05
N GLN A 152 13.38 7.02 -0.42
CA GLN A 152 12.54 6.67 0.72
C GLN A 152 13.38 5.96 1.77
N THR A 153 13.13 6.27 3.04
CA THR A 153 13.79 5.61 4.16
C THR A 153 12.79 4.77 4.94
N VAL A 154 13.15 3.53 5.25
CA VAL A 154 12.39 2.62 6.10
C VAL A 154 13.23 2.34 7.33
N GLU A 155 12.63 2.57 8.50
CA GLU A 155 13.30 2.27 9.76
C GLU A 155 12.87 0.89 10.27
N LEU A 156 13.84 0.05 10.61
CA LEU A 156 13.64 -1.18 11.38
C LEU A 156 13.87 -0.83 12.84
N THR A 157 12.83 -0.89 13.66
CA THR A 157 12.90 -0.55 15.08
C THR A 157 12.39 -1.72 15.90
N PRO A 158 12.77 -1.86 17.18
CA PRO A 158 12.16 -2.88 18.02
C PRO A 158 10.63 -2.75 18.07
N ASP A 159 10.10 -1.53 18.02
CA ASP A 159 8.66 -1.27 18.15
C ASP A 159 7.84 -1.70 16.93
N ASN A 160 8.46 -1.79 15.76
CA ASN A 160 7.82 -2.32 14.55
C ASN A 160 8.22 -3.77 14.23
N ALA A 161 8.89 -4.45 15.17
CA ALA A 161 9.18 -5.86 15.06
C ALA A 161 7.87 -6.69 15.14
N TYR A 162 7.80 -7.70 14.29
CA TYR A 162 6.70 -8.65 14.28
C TYR A 162 6.79 -9.65 15.44
N THR A 163 7.99 -10.20 15.68
CA THR A 163 8.24 -11.06 16.83
C THR A 163 9.57 -10.72 17.50
N ARG A 164 9.61 -10.96 18.81
CA ARG A 164 10.82 -10.93 19.63
C ARG A 164 10.85 -12.27 20.38
N SER A 165 11.77 -13.15 20.01
CA SER A 165 11.88 -14.49 20.61
C SER A 165 13.27 -14.69 21.19
N LYS A 166 13.39 -15.31 22.35
CA LYS A 166 14.71 -15.59 22.94
C LYS A 166 15.41 -16.67 22.12
N SER A 167 16.68 -16.48 21.77
CA SER A 167 17.47 -17.60 21.24
C SER A 167 17.80 -18.57 22.38
N PHE A 168 17.61 -19.87 22.12
CA PHE A 168 17.88 -20.95 23.07
C PHE A 168 19.23 -21.60 22.77
#